data_AF-A0A954F383-F1
#
_entry.id   AF-A0A954F383-F1
#
_cell.length_a   1.000
_cell.length_b   1.000
_cell.length_c   1.000
_cell.angle_alpha   90.00
_cell.angle_beta   90.00
_cell.angle_gamma   90.00
#
_symmetry.space_group_name_H-M   'P 1'
#
loop_
_entity.id
_entity.type
_entity.pdbx_description
1 polymer ?
#
loop_
_entity_poly.entity_id
_entity_poly.type
_entity_poly.pdbx_seq_one_letter_code
_entity_poly.pdbx_strand_id
1 'polypeptide(L)'
;TGIGEWAGGAFDGTIRIPVRNFRSERNRIRGVLRHELVHAFIQEVGGKRVPGWLNEGLAQYLSPEGDGARALEVQAAKRRMEGRELLAFETLTGTLAALTDPMTIRLAYDQSLGLTDWIATQYGERILVAMVTGCKEGVLPAKAFEDRLHFPLSTVMRDFADGL
;
A
#
# COMPACT_ATOMS: atom_id res chain seq x y z
N THR A 1 11.04 15.55 -12.53
CA THR A 1 11.04 14.23 -11.89
C THR A 1 10.89 14.43 -10.38
N GLY A 2 9.64 14.44 -9.89
CA GLY A 2 9.31 14.77 -8.49
C GLY A 2 9.50 13.59 -7.53
N ILE A 3 10.65 12.94 -7.60
CA ILE A 3 11.03 11.91 -6.62
C ILE A 3 11.63 12.69 -5.45
N GLY A 4 10.86 12.89 -4.38
CA GLY A 4 11.41 13.49 -3.17
C GLY A 4 12.53 12.61 -2.59
N GLU A 5 13.45 13.20 -1.81
CA GLU A 5 14.56 12.49 -1.16
C GLU A 5 14.13 11.29 -0.28
N TRP A 6 12.83 11.18 0.01
CA TRP A 6 12.22 10.11 0.80
C TRP A 6 11.95 8.81 0.01
N ALA A 7 11.89 8.85 -1.33
CA ALA A 7 11.54 7.68 -2.13
C ALA A 7 12.80 6.87 -2.49
N GLY A 8 12.86 5.62 -2.01
CA GLY A 8 13.98 4.70 -2.25
C GLY A 8 14.13 4.25 -3.71
N GLY A 9 13.06 4.44 -4.51
CA GLY A 9 12.90 4.16 -5.94
C GLY A 9 11.65 4.87 -6.47
N ALA A 10 11.34 4.67 -7.76
CA ALA A 10 10.08 5.11 -8.35
C ALA A 10 9.70 4.28 -9.58
N PHE A 11 8.40 4.09 -9.78
CA PHE A 11 7.82 3.53 -11.00
C PHE A 11 6.92 4.55 -11.69
N ASP A 12 7.22 4.87 -12.95
CA ASP A 12 6.41 5.77 -13.80
C ASP A 12 6.12 5.18 -15.20
N GLY A 13 6.08 3.84 -15.28
CA GLY A 13 6.23 3.08 -16.52
C GLY A 13 7.66 2.58 -16.74
N THR A 14 8.62 3.12 -16.00
CA THR A 14 9.98 2.57 -15.85
C THR A 14 10.35 2.55 -14.38
N ILE A 15 10.95 1.46 -13.91
CA ILE A 15 11.49 1.39 -12.55
C ILE A 15 12.83 2.14 -12.51
N ARG A 16 12.95 3.13 -11.64
CA ARG A 16 14.17 3.91 -11.43
C ARG A 16 14.61 3.81 -9.97
N ILE A 17 15.83 3.35 -9.75
CA ILE A 17 16.40 3.21 -8.39
C ILE A 17 17.74 3.94 -8.35
N PRO A 18 17.90 4.97 -7.49
CA PRO A 18 19.19 5.60 -7.29
C PRO A 18 20.13 4.62 -6.55
N VAL A 19 21.31 4.39 -7.12
CA VAL A 19 22.34 3.49 -6.58
C VAL A 19 23.63 4.27 -6.39
N ARG A 20 24.12 4.37 -5.15
CA ARG A 20 25.44 4.96 -4.87
C ARG A 20 26.52 3.89 -4.85
N ASN A 21 26.27 2.77 -4.17
CA ASN A 21 27.15 1.60 -4.13
C ASN A 21 26.33 0.30 -4.19
N PHE A 22 26.32 -0.31 -5.37
CA PHE A 22 25.55 -1.54 -5.61
C PHE A 22 25.93 -2.70 -4.69
N ARG A 23 27.20 -2.86 -4.32
CA ARG A 23 27.65 -4.00 -3.51
C ARG A 23 27.14 -3.90 -2.08
N SER A 24 27.29 -2.73 -1.44
CA SER A 24 26.85 -2.53 -0.06
C SER A 24 25.34 -2.38 0.07
N GLU A 25 24.65 -1.94 -0.99
CA GLU A 25 23.21 -1.65 -0.95
C GLU A 25 22.34 -2.76 -1.53
N ARG A 26 22.90 -3.93 -1.86
CA ARG A 26 22.19 -5.00 -2.59
C ARG A 26 20.82 -5.36 -1.97
N ASN A 27 20.76 -5.54 -0.64
CA ASN A 27 19.53 -5.91 0.04
C ASN A 27 18.49 -4.79 0.01
N ARG A 28 18.92 -3.53 0.20
CA ARG A 28 18.07 -2.34 0.06
C ARG A 28 17.50 -2.26 -1.36
N ILE A 29 18.36 -2.40 -2.37
CA ILE A 29 17.96 -2.32 -3.79
C ILE A 29 16.98 -3.44 -4.13
N ARG A 30 17.18 -4.66 -3.63
CA ARG A 30 16.22 -5.77 -3.83
C ARG A 30 14.85 -5.44 -3.24
N GLY A 31 14.80 -4.93 -2.00
CA GLY A 31 13.54 -4.55 -1.35
C GLY A 31 12.81 -3.45 -2.14
N VAL A 32 13.52 -2.39 -2.51
CA VAL A 32 12.97 -1.30 -3.35
C VAL A 32 12.51 -1.85 -4.69
N LEU A 33 13.31 -2.67 -5.39
CA LEU A 33 12.92 -3.21 -6.68
C LEU A 33 11.65 -4.06 -6.60
N ARG A 34 11.49 -4.85 -5.54
CA ARG A 34 10.24 -5.62 -5.30
C ARG A 34 9.06 -4.70 -5.09
N HIS A 35 9.22 -3.63 -4.31
CA HIS A 35 8.20 -2.62 -4.08
C HIS A 35 7.76 -1.95 -5.39
N GLU A 36 8.71 -1.42 -6.17
CA GLU A 36 8.42 -0.78 -7.47
C GLU A 36 7.82 -1.75 -8.50
N LEU A 37 8.23 -3.03 -8.46
CA LEU A 37 7.68 -4.06 -9.33
C LEU A 37 6.21 -4.37 -8.99
N VAL A 38 5.81 -4.28 -7.72
CA VAL A 38 4.40 -4.44 -7.33
C VAL A 38 3.55 -3.31 -7.92
N HIS A 39 4.00 -2.06 -7.89
CA HIS A 39 3.30 -0.97 -8.58
C HIS A 39 3.13 -1.23 -10.08
N ALA A 40 4.16 -1.80 -10.74
CA ALA A 40 4.07 -2.17 -12.14
C ALA A 40 2.99 -3.23 -12.39
N PHE A 41 2.93 -4.28 -11.56
CA PHE A 41 1.88 -5.29 -11.67
C PHE A 41 0.49 -4.72 -11.42
N ILE A 42 0.33 -3.87 -10.39
CA ILE A 42 -0.94 -3.22 -10.07
C ILE A 42 -1.40 -2.35 -11.25
N GLN A 43 -0.50 -1.57 -11.85
CA GLN A 43 -0.83 -0.77 -13.03
C GLN A 43 -1.27 -1.63 -14.21
N GLU A 44 -0.65 -2.78 -14.44
CA GLU A 44 -1.01 -3.71 -15.52
C GLU A 44 -2.39 -4.37 -15.29
N VAL A 45 -2.67 -4.80 -14.06
CA VAL A 45 -3.88 -5.59 -13.74
C VAL A 45 -5.08 -4.73 -13.33
N GLY A 46 -4.88 -3.58 -12.70
CA GLY A 46 -5.94 -2.70 -12.19
C GLY A 46 -5.97 -1.31 -12.84
N GLY A 47 -4.94 -0.93 -13.59
CA GLY A 47 -4.84 0.38 -14.23
C GLY A 47 -4.64 1.53 -13.24
N LYS A 48 -4.78 2.75 -13.74
CA LYS A 48 -4.55 4.00 -12.97
C LYS A 48 -5.66 4.35 -11.97
N ARG A 49 -6.70 3.51 -11.86
CA ARG A 49 -7.86 3.75 -10.98
C ARG A 49 -7.72 3.08 -9.62
N VAL A 50 -6.66 2.29 -9.41
CA VAL A 50 -6.35 1.72 -8.10
C VAL A 50 -6.02 2.88 -7.15
N PRO A 51 -6.69 2.97 -5.98
CA PRO A 51 -6.52 4.09 -5.06
C PRO A 51 -5.15 4.04 -4.39
N GLY A 52 -4.66 5.20 -3.96
CA GLY A 52 -3.31 5.36 -3.40
C GLY A 52 -2.99 4.35 -2.31
N TRP A 53 -3.87 4.23 -1.30
CA TRP A 53 -3.65 3.31 -0.18
C TRP A 53 -3.56 1.84 -0.59
N LEU A 54 -4.35 1.40 -1.58
CA LEU A 54 -4.34 0.01 -2.01
C LEU A 54 -3.07 -0.27 -2.81
N ASN A 55 -2.64 0.70 -3.61
CA ASN A 55 -1.41 0.62 -4.39
C ASN A 55 -0.17 0.55 -3.48
N GLU A 56 -0.03 1.50 -2.57
CA GLU A 56 1.09 1.55 -1.60
C GLU A 56 1.02 0.42 -0.57
N GLY A 57 -0.18 0.09 -0.10
CA GLY A 57 -0.41 -0.98 0.86
C GLY A 57 0.00 -2.33 0.31
N LEU A 58 -0.39 -2.67 -0.93
CA LEU A 58 0.04 -3.90 -1.60
C LEU A 58 1.54 -3.91 -1.89
N ALA A 59 2.12 -2.78 -2.29
CA ALA A 59 3.56 -2.66 -2.52
C ALA A 59 4.36 -2.93 -1.24
N GLN A 60 3.91 -2.41 -0.09
CA GLN A 60 4.51 -2.72 1.21
C GLN A 60 4.19 -4.13 1.71
N TYR A 61 3.02 -4.67 1.38
CA TYR A 61 2.59 -6.01 1.81
C TYR A 61 3.34 -7.13 1.09
N LEU A 62 3.66 -6.96 -0.19
CA LEU A 62 4.25 -8.00 -1.05
C LEU A 62 5.78 -7.88 -1.23
N SER A 63 6.36 -6.72 -0.90
CA SER A 63 7.80 -6.47 -1.07
C SER A 63 8.73 -7.13 -0.04
N PRO A 64 8.35 -7.39 1.23
CA PRO A 64 9.24 -8.00 2.20
C PRO A 64 9.74 -9.38 1.77
N GLU A 65 11.00 -9.68 2.09
CA GLU A 65 11.68 -10.95 1.78
C GLU A 65 12.02 -11.70 3.06
N GLY A 66 11.79 -13.02 3.07
CA GLY A 66 12.07 -13.88 4.21
C GLY A 66 10.86 -14.10 5.13
N ASP A 67 10.91 -15.21 5.85
CA ASP A 67 9.82 -15.63 6.73
C ASP A 67 9.61 -14.61 7.86
N GLY A 68 8.37 -14.16 8.03
CA GLY A 68 7.98 -13.22 9.08
C GLY A 68 8.33 -11.74 8.81
N ALA A 69 9.10 -11.41 7.77
CA ALA A 69 9.47 -10.01 7.48
C ALA A 69 8.25 -9.10 7.31
N ARG A 70 7.24 -9.55 6.56
CA ARG A 70 5.96 -8.85 6.40
C ARG A 70 5.25 -8.61 7.74
N ALA A 71 5.21 -9.61 8.61
CA ALA A 71 4.55 -9.50 9.90
C ALA A 71 5.25 -8.48 10.81
N LEU A 72 6.59 -8.42 10.77
CA LEU A 72 7.37 -7.43 11.51
C LEU A 72 7.09 -6.00 11.03
N GLU A 73 7.02 -5.78 9.70
CA GLU A 73 6.69 -4.47 9.13
C GLU A 73 5.26 -4.03 9.49
N VAL A 74 4.29 -4.94 9.39
CA VAL A 74 2.90 -4.66 9.80
C VAL A 74 2.81 -4.32 11.28
N GLN A 75 3.48 -5.08 12.16
CA GLN A 75 3.50 -4.78 13.59
C GLN A 75 4.16 -3.43 13.87
N ALA A 76 5.23 -3.10 13.16
CA ALA A 76 5.90 -1.82 13.30
C ALA A 76 5.02 -0.65 12.84
N ALA A 77 4.26 -0.84 11.75
CA ALA A 77 3.27 0.14 11.29
C ALA A 77 2.16 0.36 12.33
N LYS A 78 1.56 -0.73 12.87
CA LYS A 78 0.54 -0.63 13.93
C LYS A 78 1.05 0.15 15.14
N ARG A 79 2.23 -0.20 15.67
CA ARG A 79 2.86 0.54 16.79
C ARG A 79 3.11 2.01 16.48
N ARG A 80 3.41 2.37 15.23
CA ARG A 80 3.59 3.78 14.84
C ARG A 80 2.27 4.54 14.79
N MET A 81 1.15 3.86 14.55
CA MET A 81 -0.19 4.44 14.50
C MET A 81 -0.90 4.47 15.86
N GLU A 82 -0.50 3.63 16.82
CA GLU A 82 -1.06 3.60 18.18
C GLU A 82 -1.14 5.00 18.81
N GLY A 83 -2.33 5.37 19.28
CA GLY A 83 -2.61 6.67 19.91
C GLY A 83 -2.59 7.87 18.96
N ARG A 84 -2.48 7.67 17.65
CA ARG A 84 -2.55 8.75 16.65
C ARG A 84 -3.93 8.84 16.04
N GLU A 85 -4.32 10.06 15.69
CA GLU A 85 -5.46 10.29 14.81
C GLU A 85 -5.12 9.78 13.40
N LEU A 86 -5.97 8.90 12.89
CA LEU A 86 -5.83 8.29 11.56
C LEU A 86 -6.24 9.27 10.47
N LEU A 87 -5.59 9.19 9.29
CA LEU A 87 -6.02 9.99 8.14
C LEU A 87 -7.39 9.57 7.64
N ALA A 88 -8.16 10.56 7.21
CA ALA A 88 -9.44 10.36 6.53
C ALA A 88 -9.27 9.51 5.26
N PHE A 89 -10.30 8.74 4.92
CA PHE A 89 -10.24 7.78 3.83
C PHE A 89 -10.07 8.44 2.45
N GLU A 90 -10.62 9.64 2.27
CA GLU A 90 -10.49 10.43 1.05
C GLU A 90 -9.03 10.80 0.79
N THR A 91 -8.29 11.15 1.85
CA THR A 91 -6.84 11.42 1.79
C THR A 91 -6.07 10.17 1.36
N LEU A 92 -6.44 9.01 1.91
CA LEU A 92 -5.83 7.71 1.58
C LEU A 92 -6.16 7.24 0.15
N THR A 93 -7.32 7.62 -0.38
CA THR A 93 -7.77 7.27 -1.73
C THR A 93 -7.04 8.08 -2.80
N GLY A 94 -6.65 9.32 -2.48
CA GLY A 94 -5.95 10.23 -3.40
C GLY A 94 -4.51 9.82 -3.75
N THR A 95 -3.80 10.74 -4.40
CA THR A 95 -2.40 10.54 -4.79
C THR A 95 -1.48 10.72 -3.58
N LEU A 96 -1.06 9.63 -2.94
CA LEU A 96 -0.19 9.69 -1.76
C LEU A 96 1.17 10.36 -2.04
N ALA A 97 1.68 10.29 -3.26
CA ALA A 97 2.88 11.00 -3.68
C ALA A 97 2.72 12.54 -3.72
N ALA A 98 1.50 13.07 -3.66
CA ALA A 98 1.24 14.50 -3.57
C ALA A 98 1.32 15.05 -2.13
N LEU A 99 1.38 14.17 -1.13
CA LEU A 99 1.58 14.56 0.27
C LEU A 99 2.99 15.12 0.46
N THR A 100 3.12 16.17 1.25
CA THR A 100 4.39 16.88 1.46
C THR A 100 4.87 16.86 2.91
N ASP A 101 3.95 16.76 3.88
CA ASP A 101 4.29 16.67 5.29
C ASP A 101 4.84 15.27 5.63
N PRO A 102 6.08 15.15 6.13
CA PRO A 102 6.72 13.85 6.39
C PRO A 102 5.97 12.95 7.37
N MET A 103 5.30 13.54 8.37
CA MET A 103 4.54 12.76 9.35
C MET A 103 3.26 12.19 8.71
N THR A 104 2.57 13.02 7.92
CA THR A 104 1.38 12.63 7.15
C THR A 104 1.72 11.56 6.12
N ILE A 105 2.84 11.69 5.40
CA ILE A 105 3.33 10.67 4.47
C ILE A 105 3.54 9.34 5.20
N ARG A 106 4.29 9.36 6.32
CA ARG A 106 4.55 8.13 7.09
C ARG A 106 3.26 7.49 7.58
N LEU A 107 2.34 8.28 8.13
CA LEU A 107 1.06 7.80 8.61
C LEU A 107 0.21 7.20 7.47
N ALA A 108 0.17 7.83 6.30
CA ALA A 108 -0.53 7.30 5.14
C ALA A 108 0.00 5.93 4.71
N TYR A 109 1.32 5.76 4.70
CA TYR A 109 1.96 4.50 4.32
C TYR A 109 1.72 3.41 5.38
N ASP A 110 1.86 3.75 6.66
CA ASP A 110 1.57 2.83 7.78
C ASP A 110 0.10 2.38 7.78
N GLN A 111 -0.85 3.30 7.56
CA GLN A 111 -2.28 2.98 7.43
C GLN A 111 -2.57 2.12 6.21
N SER A 112 -1.93 2.41 5.07
CA SER A 112 -2.10 1.64 3.84
C SER A 112 -1.66 0.18 4.00
N LEU A 113 -0.52 -0.04 4.64
CA LEU A 113 -0.04 -1.38 4.98
C LEU A 113 -0.97 -2.07 5.99
N GLY A 114 -1.36 -1.37 7.05
CA GLY A 114 -2.25 -1.89 8.09
C GLY A 114 -3.61 -2.34 7.55
N LEU A 115 -4.27 -1.50 6.73
CA LEU A 115 -5.55 -1.81 6.09
C LEU A 115 -5.43 -2.99 5.11
N THR A 116 -4.36 -3.03 4.33
CA THR A 116 -4.12 -4.14 3.38
C THR A 116 -3.94 -5.46 4.11
N ASP A 117 -3.13 -5.47 5.17
CA ASP A 117 -2.94 -6.65 6.02
C ASP A 117 -4.24 -7.06 6.73
N TRP A 118 -5.01 -6.09 7.25
CA TRP A 118 -6.30 -6.37 7.88
C TRP A 118 -7.27 -7.06 6.91
N ILE A 119 -7.42 -6.53 5.69
CA ILE A 119 -8.28 -7.15 4.68
C ILE A 119 -7.78 -8.56 4.33
N ALA A 120 -6.48 -8.71 4.11
CA ALA A 120 -5.89 -10.00 3.77
C ALA A 120 -6.08 -11.05 4.86
N THR A 121 -5.94 -10.66 6.13
CA THR A 121 -6.03 -11.57 7.27
C THR A 121 -7.47 -11.91 7.65
N GLN A 122 -8.39 -10.95 7.61
CA GLN A 122 -9.78 -11.15 8.01
C GLN A 122 -10.66 -11.73 6.91
N TYR A 123 -10.41 -11.34 5.65
CA TYR A 123 -11.29 -11.67 4.51
C TYR A 123 -10.58 -12.41 3.37
N GLY A 124 -9.25 -12.53 3.44
CA GLY A 124 -8.43 -13.26 2.47
C GLY A 124 -7.90 -12.39 1.32
N GLU A 125 -6.72 -12.74 0.83
CA GLU A 125 -6.02 -12.01 -0.25
C GLU A 125 -6.81 -11.93 -1.56
N ARG A 126 -7.74 -12.88 -1.82
CA ARG A 126 -8.60 -12.85 -3.02
C ARG A 126 -9.49 -11.62 -3.10
N ILE A 127 -9.81 -11.01 -1.96
CA ILE A 127 -10.58 -9.76 -1.92
C ILE A 127 -9.73 -8.61 -2.46
N LEU A 128 -8.46 -8.51 -2.07
CA LEU A 128 -7.53 -7.51 -2.60
C LEU A 128 -7.36 -7.67 -4.11
N VAL A 129 -7.24 -8.92 -4.61
CA VAL A 129 -7.19 -9.20 -6.05
C VAL A 129 -8.45 -8.72 -6.76
N ALA A 130 -9.64 -8.98 -6.20
CA ALA A 130 -10.91 -8.51 -6.78
C ALA A 130 -11.00 -6.99 -6.81
N MET A 131 -10.56 -6.31 -5.74
CA MET A 131 -10.52 -4.85 -5.65
C MET A 131 -9.61 -4.23 -6.71
N VAL A 132 -8.41 -4.80 -6.92
CA VAL A 132 -7.46 -4.32 -7.93
C VAL A 132 -7.98 -4.61 -9.33
N THR A 133 -8.39 -5.83 -9.63
CA THR A 133 -8.81 -6.23 -10.99
C THR A 133 -10.10 -5.52 -11.42
N GLY A 134 -11.05 -5.30 -10.50
CA GLY A 134 -12.25 -4.53 -10.76
C GLY A 134 -11.97 -3.08 -11.20
N CYS A 135 -10.86 -2.49 -10.75
CA CYS A 135 -10.46 -1.15 -11.19
C CYS A 135 -10.23 -1.09 -12.71
N LYS A 136 -9.71 -2.16 -13.33
CA LYS A 136 -9.49 -2.23 -14.79
C LYS A 136 -10.79 -2.21 -15.58
N GLU A 137 -11.85 -2.75 -15.00
CA GLU A 137 -13.21 -2.79 -15.55
C GLU A 137 -14.02 -1.51 -15.25
N GLY A 138 -13.44 -0.57 -14.50
CA GLY A 138 -14.11 0.68 -14.12
C GLY A 138 -14.95 0.57 -12.84
N VAL A 139 -14.86 -0.56 -12.13
CA VAL A 139 -15.50 -0.76 -10.82
C VAL A 139 -14.66 -0.09 -9.74
N LEU A 140 -15.33 0.64 -8.84
CA LEU A 140 -14.66 1.21 -7.67
C LEU A 140 -14.19 0.08 -6.72
N PRO A 141 -12.99 0.15 -6.13
CA PRO A 141 -12.51 -0.85 -5.19
C PRO A 141 -13.49 -1.15 -4.04
N ALA A 142 -14.13 -0.12 -3.48
CA ALA A 142 -15.14 -0.28 -2.44
C ALA A 142 -16.35 -1.10 -2.93
N LYS A 143 -16.78 -0.89 -4.17
CA LYS A 143 -17.86 -1.66 -4.80
C LYS A 143 -17.44 -3.11 -5.06
N ALA A 144 -16.22 -3.32 -5.57
CA ALA A 144 -15.68 -4.67 -5.77
C ALA A 144 -15.54 -5.46 -4.46
N PHE A 145 -15.21 -4.77 -3.36
CA PHE A 145 -15.22 -5.34 -2.01
C PHE A 145 -16.65 -5.71 -1.56
N GLU A 146 -17.58 -4.76 -1.65
CA GLU A 146 -18.99 -4.91 -1.27
C GLU A 146 -19.69 -6.04 -2.03
N ASP A 147 -19.40 -6.21 -3.32
CA ASP A 147 -19.99 -7.27 -4.15
C ASP A 147 -19.57 -8.67 -3.69
N ARG A 148 -18.42 -8.80 -3.02
CA ARG A 148 -17.90 -10.09 -2.55
C ARG A 148 -18.27 -10.41 -1.11
N LEU A 149 -18.36 -9.39 -0.26
CA LEU A 149 -18.58 -9.59 1.17
C LEU A 149 -19.96 -9.11 1.66
N HIS A 150 -20.72 -8.43 0.80
CA HIS A 150 -22.08 -7.95 1.06
C HIS A 150 -22.21 -6.96 2.23
N PHE A 151 -21.14 -6.24 2.57
CA PHE A 151 -21.14 -5.12 3.51
C PHE A 151 -20.10 -4.07 3.09
N PRO A 152 -20.23 -2.80 3.53
CA PRO A 152 -19.41 -1.71 3.02
C PRO A 152 -17.97 -1.75 3.49
N LEU A 153 -17.04 -1.35 2.61
CA LEU A 153 -15.61 -1.25 2.93
C LEU A 153 -15.34 -0.28 4.11
N SER A 154 -16.21 0.72 4.31
CA SER A 154 -16.12 1.65 5.44
C SER A 154 -16.29 0.97 6.80
N THR A 155 -16.95 -0.19 6.88
CA THR A 155 -17.00 -1.00 8.10
C THR A 155 -15.62 -1.51 8.45
N VAL A 156 -14.87 -2.06 7.48
CA VAL A 156 -13.50 -2.54 7.70
C VAL A 156 -12.59 -1.43 8.20
N MET A 157 -12.75 -0.22 7.67
CA MET A 157 -11.92 0.93 8.08
C MET A 157 -12.16 1.32 9.53
N ARG A 158 -13.41 1.22 9.97
CA ARG A 158 -13.77 1.45 11.36
C ARG A 158 -13.22 0.35 12.26
N ASP A 159 -13.45 -0.91 11.89
CA ASP A 159 -12.96 -2.07 12.65
C ASP A 159 -11.43 -2.08 12.75
N PHE A 160 -10.74 -1.68 11.68
CA PHE A 160 -9.29 -1.48 11.69
C PHE A 160 -8.87 -0.38 12.66
N ALA A 161 -9.55 0.77 12.64
CA ALA A 161 -9.24 1.88 13.53
C ALA A 161 -9.48 1.52 15.01
N ASP A 162 -10.55 0.79 15.29
CA ASP A 162 -10.90 0.30 16.64
C ASP A 162 -9.96 -0.84 17.10
N GLY A 163 -9.31 -1.53 16.16
CA GLY A 163 -8.40 -2.65 16.40
C GLY A 163 -6.92 -2.29 16.46
N LEU A 164 -6.57 -1.00 16.38
CA LEU A 164 -5.23 -0.47 16.64
C LEU A 164 -5.00 -0.28 18.14
#